data_AF-A0A0E0J7A9-F1
#
_entry.id   AF-A0A0E0J7A9-F1
#
_cell.length_a   1.000
_cell.length_b   1.000
_cell.length_c   1.000
_cell.angle_alpha   90.00
_cell.angle_beta   90.00
_cell.angle_gamma   90.00
#
_symmetry.space_group_name_H-M   'P 1'
#
loop_
_entity.id
_entity.type
_entity.pdbx_description
1 polymer ?
#
loop_
_entity_poly.entity_id
_entity_poly.type
_entity_poly.pdbx_seq_one_letter_code
_entity_poly.pdbx_strand_id
1 'polypeptide(L)'
;MSLRLRGLLLLPLLRRRSCSPLLLRRRRLLRGWPPPLVSAIPSRAFCSSGLPARACASSGFSGMAAVSPPTPPQQQRCVVEVREGVELTEKEERIFRRLLDVVRHFGLGTQLRVAGGWVRDKLLGKDSTDIDIALDNMTGQNFCEKVNEYSELLGEEQKGIGVIQCNPDQSKHLETARMLIFDIWIDFVNLRSEKYAENSRIPTVEIGTAKEDAFRRDLTINSLFFNINTNTVEDLTGRGIEDLKKGLIVTPLPAKATFLDDPLRVLRAIRFAARFNFTLTEDLKDAASDEKVKSELGSKISKERIGHEVDLMMSDKHPVNAMCYIRDLGLFYVVFAFPEKPDPPVPDKCDRLCVSHIEVAWNLAHSIGCSVFSGGSDSKSQDEHRRLCFYSALFTPVRNTIYLDKKSKKIPVTNYIIRDSLKLKASDADTVVNVHAASEKFAELINLLESNENLTTVKEKLDDEYLEIPTDSVKRVLAGLILREIKDFWRVALFICTLTYPEVSSGGDPLGQPDELHQRKEKYTRAEQLDGVWKMKPLLDGKAIMGIMQVKGGPLIGKWQQRLLKWQLAYPRGTTEECIEWMKQSQSKRQKV
;
A
#
# COMPACT_ATOMS: atom_id res chain seq x y z
N MET A 1 -25.85 -24.27 -44.28
CA MET A 1 -26.36 -25.65 -44.45
C MET A 1 -26.19 -26.40 -43.15
N SER A 2 -27.32 -26.85 -42.59
CA SER A 2 -27.58 -28.01 -41.71
C SER A 2 -26.38 -28.95 -41.49
N LEU A 3 -26.03 -29.42 -40.29
CA LEU A 3 -26.76 -30.36 -39.43
C LEU A 3 -26.03 -30.39 -38.05
N ARG A 4 -26.70 -30.26 -36.91
CA ARG A 4 -27.23 -31.36 -36.05
C ARG A 4 -26.13 -32.25 -35.43
N LEU A 5 -26.20 -32.76 -34.19
CA LEU A 5 -27.01 -32.61 -32.97
C LEU A 5 -26.53 -33.76 -32.05
N ARG A 6 -26.71 -33.62 -30.73
CA ARG A 6 -26.73 -34.69 -29.70
C ARG A 6 -25.35 -35.27 -29.30
N GLY A 7 -25.06 -35.52 -28.03
CA GLY A 7 -25.88 -35.45 -26.83
C GLY A 7 -25.45 -36.50 -25.83
N LEU A 8 -25.38 -36.06 -24.56
CA LEU A 8 -25.77 -36.78 -23.35
C LEU A 8 -25.01 -38.04 -22.87
N LEU A 9 -24.92 -38.06 -21.53
CA LEU A 9 -24.99 -39.18 -20.57
C LEU A 9 -23.70 -39.58 -19.82
N LEU A 10 -23.62 -39.01 -18.59
CA LEU A 10 -23.65 -39.69 -17.29
C LEU A 10 -22.57 -40.74 -16.92
N LEU A 11 -21.72 -40.36 -15.94
CA LEU A 11 -21.45 -40.96 -14.60
C LEU A 11 -21.11 -42.48 -14.49
N PRO A 12 -20.67 -43.05 -13.33
CA PRO A 12 -19.90 -42.56 -12.17
C PRO A 12 -18.83 -43.57 -11.63
N LEU A 13 -18.24 -43.25 -10.45
CA LEU A 13 -17.81 -44.15 -9.34
C LEU A 13 -16.32 -44.47 -9.07
N LEU A 14 -15.94 -44.04 -7.85
CA LEU A 14 -15.25 -44.77 -6.77
C LEU A 14 -13.76 -45.12 -6.91
N ARG A 15 -12.95 -44.55 -6.00
CA ARG A 15 -12.43 -45.33 -4.86
C ARG A 15 -11.92 -44.45 -3.71
N ARG A 16 -12.52 -44.67 -2.54
CA ARG A 16 -12.05 -44.31 -1.20
C ARG A 16 -10.73 -45.02 -0.88
N ARG A 17 -9.83 -44.39 -0.12
CA ARG A 17 -9.14 -45.05 1.00
C ARG A 17 -8.97 -44.08 2.17
N SER A 18 -9.33 -44.60 3.33
CA SER A 18 -9.40 -43.98 4.64
C SER A 18 -8.39 -44.65 5.59
N CYS A 19 -7.98 -43.87 6.59
CA CYS A 19 -7.62 -44.25 7.97
C CYS A 19 -6.16 -44.56 8.39
N SER A 20 -5.55 -43.54 9.02
CA SER A 20 -5.20 -43.44 10.47
C SER A 20 -4.00 -44.25 11.06
N PRO A 21 -3.61 -44.08 12.35
CA PRO A 21 -2.33 -43.44 12.73
C PRO A 21 -1.50 -44.31 13.70
N LEU A 22 -0.24 -43.95 13.99
CA LEU A 22 0.55 -44.59 15.06
C LEU A 22 1.34 -43.57 15.90
N LEU A 23 0.89 -43.43 17.14
CA LEU A 23 1.64 -42.99 18.32
C LEU A 23 2.49 -44.17 18.85
N LEU A 24 3.72 -43.93 19.31
CA LEU A 24 4.13 -44.25 20.69
C LEU A 24 5.58 -43.79 21.03
N ARG A 25 5.67 -43.04 22.13
CA ARG A 25 6.67 -43.06 23.23
C ARG A 25 8.19 -43.13 22.94
N ARG A 26 8.92 -42.17 23.53
CA ARG A 26 10.02 -42.45 24.49
C ARG A 26 10.24 -41.28 25.47
N ARG A 27 10.45 -41.62 26.76
CA ARG A 27 10.69 -40.74 27.91
C ARG A 27 12.19 -40.69 28.23
N ARG A 28 12.63 -39.51 28.71
CA ARG A 28 13.71 -39.14 29.67
C ARG A 28 15.16 -39.58 29.39
N LEU A 29 16.06 -38.58 29.43
CA LEU A 29 17.11 -38.47 30.46
C LEU A 29 17.64 -37.02 30.56
N LEU A 30 18.00 -36.64 31.79
CA LEU A 30 18.41 -35.33 32.30
C LEU A 30 19.90 -35.05 32.06
N ARG A 31 20.25 -33.76 31.91
CA ARG A 31 21.50 -33.01 32.23
C ARG A 31 21.32 -31.63 31.56
N GLY A 32 21.25 -30.46 32.20
CA GLY A 32 21.84 -29.97 33.44
C GLY A 32 22.95 -28.97 33.10
N TRP A 33 22.63 -27.68 32.89
CA TRP A 33 23.53 -26.53 33.06
C TRP A 33 22.82 -25.15 33.00
N PRO A 34 23.39 -24.09 33.62
CA PRO A 34 22.69 -23.13 34.49
C PRO A 34 22.38 -21.77 33.85
N PRO A 35 21.60 -20.88 34.51
CA PRO A 35 21.32 -19.53 34.03
C PRO A 35 22.51 -18.56 34.32
N PRO A 36 22.68 -17.49 33.54
CA PRO A 36 23.77 -16.54 33.76
C PRO A 36 23.50 -15.64 34.97
N LEU A 37 24.57 -15.43 35.72
CA LEU A 37 24.69 -14.64 36.94
C LEU A 37 24.37 -13.15 36.73
N VAL A 38 23.53 -12.65 37.64
CA VAL A 38 23.38 -11.24 37.99
C VAL A 38 24.70 -10.77 38.63
N SER A 39 25.29 -9.71 38.08
CA SER A 39 26.32 -8.92 38.76
C SER A 39 25.73 -7.57 39.16
N ALA A 40 25.56 -7.40 40.47
CA ALA A 40 25.36 -6.12 41.13
C ALA A 40 26.71 -5.41 41.31
N ILE A 41 26.71 -4.08 41.42
CA ILE A 41 27.65 -3.15 42.13
C ILE A 41 27.39 -1.70 41.61
N PRO A 42 27.41 -0.62 42.42
CA PRO A 42 26.39 -0.26 43.41
C PRO A 42 25.87 1.20 43.21
N SER A 43 24.78 1.51 43.90
CA SER A 43 24.24 2.85 44.08
C SER A 43 25.17 3.72 44.94
N ARG A 44 25.53 4.92 44.45
CA ARG A 44 26.07 6.00 45.28
C ARG A 44 25.01 7.07 45.48
N ALA A 45 24.53 7.12 46.71
CA ALA A 45 23.75 8.23 47.27
C ALA A 45 24.61 9.51 47.29
N PHE A 46 23.98 10.66 47.02
CA PHE A 46 24.50 11.94 47.48
C PHE A 46 23.41 12.68 48.26
N CYS A 47 23.77 12.96 49.51
CA CYS A 47 22.98 13.66 50.51
C CYS A 47 22.80 15.14 50.17
N SER A 48 21.64 15.63 50.59
CA SER A 48 21.31 17.01 50.92
C SER A 48 22.29 17.63 51.92
N SER A 49 22.68 18.88 51.68
CA SER A 49 23.00 19.84 52.75
C SER A 49 22.68 21.25 52.25
N GLY A 50 22.06 22.05 53.13
CA GLY A 50 21.57 23.39 52.84
C GLY A 50 22.43 24.50 53.45
N LEU A 51 22.30 25.68 52.82
CA LEU A 51 22.38 27.07 53.34
C LEU A 51 23.75 27.59 53.87
N PRO A 52 23.98 28.93 53.96
CA PRO A 52 23.09 30.07 53.66
C PRO A 52 23.69 31.18 52.75
N ALA A 53 22.84 32.17 52.47
CA ALA A 53 23.06 33.39 51.70
C ALA A 53 24.15 34.34 52.24
N ARG A 54 24.77 35.11 51.33
CA ARG A 54 25.35 36.43 51.62
C ARG A 54 25.25 37.35 50.39
N ALA A 55 24.72 38.53 50.62
CA ALA A 55 24.55 39.62 49.67
C ALA A 55 25.87 40.36 49.40
N CYS A 56 26.05 40.84 48.17
CA CYS A 56 26.75 42.09 47.87
C CYS A 56 26.23 42.66 46.54
N ALA A 57 25.87 43.94 46.59
CA ALA A 57 25.39 44.74 45.47
C ALA A 57 26.55 45.20 44.57
N SER A 58 26.28 45.38 43.27
CA SER A 58 26.40 46.66 42.55
C SER A 58 26.62 46.51 41.04
N SER A 59 26.12 47.52 40.32
CA SER A 59 26.42 47.97 38.95
C SER A 59 26.05 47.06 37.77
N GLY A 60 24.83 47.32 37.25
CA GLY A 60 24.65 47.91 35.91
C GLY A 60 25.07 47.10 34.69
N PHE A 61 24.09 46.61 33.93
CA PHE A 61 24.06 46.77 32.47
C PHE A 61 22.61 46.68 31.98
N SER A 62 22.23 47.67 31.19
CA SER A 62 20.91 47.87 30.61
C SER A 62 20.75 47.01 29.35
N GLY A 63 19.56 46.41 29.19
CA GLY A 63 18.95 46.15 27.89
C GLY A 63 19.33 44.87 27.16
N MET A 64 18.62 43.78 27.44
CA MET A 64 18.23 42.80 26.42
C MET A 64 16.83 42.27 26.75
N ALA A 65 15.86 42.60 25.89
CA ALA A 65 14.53 42.05 25.95
C ALA A 65 14.60 40.52 25.77
N ALA A 66 14.07 39.78 26.74
CA ALA A 66 13.92 38.34 26.64
C ALA A 66 12.93 38.03 25.50
N VAL A 67 13.46 37.50 24.40
CA VAL A 67 12.64 36.94 23.32
C VAL A 67 12.06 35.64 23.85
N SER A 68 10.75 35.64 24.12
CA SER A 68 9.99 34.42 24.41
C SER A 68 10.19 33.40 23.27
N PRO A 69 10.38 32.12 23.58
CA PRO A 69 10.48 31.10 22.54
C PRO A 69 9.19 31.08 21.71
N PRO A 70 9.27 30.86 20.38
CA PRO A 70 8.09 30.83 19.55
C PRO A 70 7.19 29.67 20.00
N THR A 71 5.95 30.00 20.35
CA THR A 71 4.88 29.05 20.59
C THR A 71 4.80 28.11 19.38
N PRO A 72 4.76 26.78 19.57
CA PRO A 72 4.59 25.87 18.44
C PRO A 72 3.31 26.24 17.67
N PRO A 73 3.32 26.15 16.33
CA PRO A 73 2.16 26.51 15.52
C PRO A 73 0.97 25.66 15.98
N GLN A 74 -0.07 26.32 16.51
CA GLN A 74 -1.33 25.66 16.80
C GLN A 74 -1.87 25.12 15.47
N GLN A 75 -1.91 23.79 15.33
CA GLN A 75 -2.56 23.13 14.21
C GLN A 75 -4.00 23.67 14.13
N GLN A 76 -4.27 24.43 13.08
CA GLN A 76 -5.59 24.98 12.81
C GLN A 76 -6.55 23.80 12.65
N ARG A 77 -7.42 23.58 13.64
CA ARG A 77 -8.36 22.45 13.65
C ARG A 77 -9.26 22.58 12.42
N CYS A 78 -9.24 21.56 11.57
CA CYS A 78 -10.09 21.50 10.39
C CYS A 78 -11.54 21.28 10.86
N VAL A 79 -12.31 22.37 10.97
CA VAL A 79 -13.77 22.26 11.15
C VAL A 79 -14.32 21.75 9.83
N VAL A 80 -14.97 20.59 9.87
CA VAL A 80 -15.50 19.92 8.69
C VAL A 80 -16.95 20.33 8.54
N GLU A 81 -17.34 20.74 7.33
CA GLU A 81 -18.75 20.99 7.03
C GLU A 81 -19.50 19.66 6.98
N VAL A 82 -20.46 19.50 7.89
CA VAL A 82 -21.29 18.30 8.00
C VAL A 82 -22.73 18.72 7.82
N ARG A 83 -23.42 18.07 6.88
CA ARG A 83 -24.82 18.32 6.58
C ARG A 83 -25.70 17.98 7.78
N GLU A 84 -26.81 18.70 7.94
CA GLU A 84 -27.77 18.45 9.04
C GLU A 84 -28.57 17.16 8.85
N GLY A 85 -28.64 16.66 7.61
CA GLY A 85 -29.34 15.43 7.26
C GLY A 85 -28.71 14.71 6.07
N VAL A 86 -29.24 13.53 5.78
CA VAL A 86 -28.84 12.70 4.65
C VAL A 86 -29.75 13.00 3.47
N GLU A 87 -29.16 13.37 2.33
CA GLU A 87 -29.87 13.51 1.07
C GLU A 87 -29.77 12.20 0.27
N LEU A 88 -30.92 11.62 -0.03
CA LEU A 88 -31.02 10.40 -0.84
C LEU A 88 -31.04 10.75 -2.31
N THR A 89 -30.30 10.00 -3.10
CA THR A 89 -30.49 9.98 -4.56
C THR A 89 -31.82 9.32 -4.91
N GLU A 90 -32.35 9.60 -6.10
CA GLU A 90 -33.59 8.97 -6.58
C GLU A 90 -33.50 7.44 -6.56
N LYS A 91 -32.33 6.87 -6.88
CA LYS A 91 -32.09 5.42 -6.82
C LYS A 91 -32.15 4.89 -5.38
N GLU A 92 -31.46 5.55 -4.45
CA GLU A 92 -31.47 5.15 -3.03
C GLU A 92 -32.89 5.23 -2.46
N GLU A 93 -33.64 6.28 -2.78
CA GLU A 93 -35.02 6.43 -2.34
C GLU A 93 -35.92 5.30 -2.88
N ARG A 94 -35.77 4.93 -4.15
CA ARG A 94 -36.48 3.80 -4.76
C ARG A 94 -36.13 2.47 -4.10
N ILE A 95 -34.84 2.24 -3.83
CA ILE A 95 -34.37 1.05 -3.11
C ILE A 95 -35.00 0.99 -1.72
N PHE A 96 -34.86 2.05 -0.94
CA PHE A 96 -35.35 2.10 0.43
C PHE A 96 -36.86 1.96 0.52
N ARG A 97 -37.60 2.59 -0.41
CA ARG A 97 -39.04 2.41 -0.54
C ARG A 97 -39.40 0.94 -0.81
N ARG A 98 -38.71 0.28 -1.75
CA ARG A 98 -38.90 -1.15 -2.04
C ARG A 98 -38.65 -2.02 -0.80
N LEU A 99 -37.58 -1.77 -0.05
CA LEU A 99 -37.29 -2.54 1.16
C LEU A 99 -38.38 -2.34 2.24
N LEU A 100 -38.87 -1.12 2.41
CA LEU A 100 -39.97 -0.83 3.33
C LEU A 100 -41.31 -1.45 2.86
N ASP A 101 -41.56 -1.50 1.55
CA ASP A 101 -42.73 -2.18 0.98
C ASP A 101 -42.73 -3.68 1.31
N VAL A 102 -41.57 -4.34 1.21
CA VAL A 102 -41.39 -5.76 1.61
C VAL A 102 -41.73 -5.94 3.08
N VAL A 103 -41.18 -5.09 3.96
CA VAL A 103 -41.45 -5.12 5.41
C VAL A 103 -42.95 -4.98 5.68
N ARG A 104 -43.62 -4.02 5.04
CA ARG A 104 -45.07 -3.80 5.20
C ARG A 104 -45.90 -4.95 4.67
N HIS A 105 -45.59 -5.45 3.48
CA HIS A 105 -46.37 -6.48 2.79
C HIS A 105 -46.40 -7.80 3.58
N PHE A 106 -45.24 -8.22 4.11
CA PHE A 106 -45.14 -9.45 4.90
C PHE A 106 -45.38 -9.23 6.41
N GLY A 107 -45.69 -8.00 6.84
CA GLY A 107 -45.89 -7.69 8.26
C GLY A 107 -44.66 -7.95 9.13
N LEU A 108 -43.45 -7.73 8.58
CA LEU A 108 -42.21 -7.96 9.30
C LEU A 108 -42.04 -6.88 10.38
N GLY A 109 -41.79 -7.27 11.62
CA GLY A 109 -41.46 -6.35 12.70
C GLY A 109 -40.02 -5.82 12.65
N THR A 110 -39.38 -5.90 11.47
CA THR A 110 -37.94 -5.65 11.26
C THR A 110 -37.68 -4.17 11.01
N GLN A 111 -36.71 -3.60 11.73
CA GLN A 111 -36.21 -2.26 11.44
C GLN A 111 -35.00 -2.30 10.52
N LEU A 112 -35.00 -1.43 9.52
CA LEU A 112 -33.96 -1.34 8.51
C LEU A 112 -33.09 -0.10 8.75
N ARG A 113 -31.79 -0.31 8.90
CA ARG A 113 -30.82 0.78 9.06
C ARG A 113 -29.71 0.67 8.05
N VAL A 114 -29.34 1.76 7.38
CA VAL A 114 -28.05 1.81 6.70
C VAL A 114 -26.97 2.06 7.75
N ALA A 115 -25.88 1.29 7.74
CA ALA A 115 -24.85 1.38 8.76
C ALA A 115 -23.51 1.90 8.22
N GLY A 116 -22.75 2.58 9.08
CA GLY A 116 -21.32 2.78 8.88
C GLY A 116 -20.93 3.83 7.84
N GLY A 117 -20.08 3.42 6.89
CA GLY A 117 -19.35 4.33 6.01
C GLY A 117 -20.26 5.17 5.11
N TRP A 118 -21.37 4.59 4.65
CA TRP A 118 -22.36 5.30 3.83
C TRP A 118 -22.93 6.53 4.54
N VAL A 119 -23.31 6.39 5.81
CA VAL A 119 -23.92 7.49 6.60
C VAL A 119 -22.93 8.64 6.76
N ARG A 120 -21.70 8.32 7.16
CA ARG A 120 -20.60 9.30 7.29
C ARG A 120 -20.34 10.02 5.97
N ASP A 121 -20.24 9.28 4.87
CA ASP A 121 -19.90 9.87 3.57
C ASP A 121 -21.01 10.78 3.06
N LYS A 122 -22.28 10.39 3.23
CA LYS A 122 -23.44 11.24 2.92
C LYS A 122 -23.46 12.52 3.76
N LEU A 123 -23.16 12.43 5.05
CA LEU A 123 -23.07 13.60 5.93
C LEU A 123 -21.91 14.55 5.55
N LEU A 124 -20.84 14.02 4.95
CA LEU A 124 -19.74 14.79 4.37
C LEU A 124 -20.02 15.28 2.94
N GLY A 125 -21.26 15.10 2.45
CA GLY A 125 -21.67 15.51 1.10
C GLY A 125 -21.05 14.70 -0.03
N LYS A 126 -20.63 13.47 0.24
CA LYS A 126 -20.09 12.52 -0.74
C LYS A 126 -21.11 11.43 -1.02
N ASP A 127 -21.19 10.99 -2.27
CA ASP A 127 -21.93 9.79 -2.61
C ASP A 127 -21.13 8.53 -2.28
N SER A 128 -21.84 7.50 -1.84
CA SER A 128 -21.31 6.17 -1.59
C SER A 128 -22.24 5.14 -2.21
N THR A 129 -21.66 4.18 -2.93
CA THR A 129 -22.39 3.03 -3.49
C THR A 129 -22.36 1.81 -2.57
N ASP A 130 -21.64 1.91 -1.45
CA ASP A 130 -21.45 0.82 -0.49
C ASP A 130 -22.56 0.90 0.56
N ILE A 131 -23.69 0.21 0.31
CA ILE A 131 -24.88 0.26 1.16
C ILE A 131 -24.97 -1.04 1.98
N ASP A 132 -24.68 -0.92 3.28
CA ASP A 132 -24.85 -1.96 4.27
C ASP A 132 -26.17 -1.78 5.04
N ILE A 133 -27.16 -2.64 4.79
CA ILE A 133 -28.44 -2.67 5.49
C ILE A 133 -28.36 -3.59 6.70
N ALA A 134 -28.37 -2.99 7.89
CA ALA A 134 -28.46 -3.68 9.16
C ALA A 134 -29.91 -4.06 9.51
N LEU A 135 -30.09 -5.33 9.87
CA LEU A 135 -31.35 -5.97 10.27
C LEU A 135 -31.31 -6.33 11.77
N ASP A 136 -32.42 -6.14 12.47
CA ASP A 136 -32.53 -6.30 13.93
C ASP A 136 -32.96 -7.70 14.38
N ASN A 137 -33.88 -8.36 13.66
CA ASN A 137 -34.54 -9.58 14.14
C ASN A 137 -34.51 -10.76 13.16
N MET A 138 -33.87 -10.62 12.00
CA MET A 138 -33.81 -11.68 10.98
C MET A 138 -32.50 -11.67 10.19
N THR A 139 -32.09 -12.83 9.70
CA THR A 139 -30.87 -12.99 8.89
C THR A 139 -30.98 -12.31 7.53
N GLY A 140 -29.86 -11.85 6.99
CA GLY A 140 -29.80 -11.28 5.63
C GLY A 140 -30.38 -12.21 4.56
N GLN A 141 -30.14 -13.53 4.66
CA GLN A 141 -30.67 -14.50 3.69
C GLN A 141 -32.20 -14.52 3.69
N ASN A 142 -32.83 -14.75 4.85
CA ASN A 142 -34.29 -14.75 4.98
C ASN A 142 -34.92 -13.44 4.48
N PHE A 143 -34.25 -12.30 4.71
CA PHE A 143 -34.75 -11.02 4.21
C PHE A 143 -34.67 -10.95 2.67
N CYS A 144 -33.52 -11.32 2.08
CA CYS A 144 -33.39 -11.41 0.62
C CYS A 144 -34.44 -12.32 -0.02
N GLU A 145 -34.75 -13.46 0.59
CA GLU A 145 -35.82 -14.36 0.13
C GLU A 145 -37.17 -13.63 0.07
N LYS A 146 -37.50 -12.83 1.08
CA LYS A 146 -38.71 -11.99 1.07
C LYS A 146 -38.68 -10.88 0.02
N VAL A 147 -37.54 -10.26 -0.23
CA VAL A 147 -37.41 -9.27 -1.31
C VAL A 147 -37.70 -9.89 -2.68
N ASN A 148 -37.26 -11.13 -2.91
CA ASN A 148 -37.56 -11.87 -4.15
C ASN A 148 -39.03 -12.21 -4.28
N GLU A 149 -39.62 -12.81 -3.24
CA GLU A 149 -41.04 -13.16 -3.21
C GLU A 149 -41.92 -11.93 -3.52
N TYR A 150 -41.59 -10.77 -2.94
CA TYR A 150 -42.29 -9.53 -3.24
C TYR A 150 -42.11 -9.05 -4.69
N SER A 151 -40.91 -9.24 -5.26
CA SER A 151 -40.62 -8.81 -6.62
C SER A 151 -41.32 -9.69 -7.67
N GLU A 152 -41.42 -11.00 -7.41
CA GLU A 152 -42.21 -11.93 -8.23
C GLU A 152 -43.69 -11.55 -8.24
N LEU A 153 -44.25 -11.13 -7.10
CA LEU A 153 -45.63 -10.64 -7.00
C LEU A 153 -45.89 -9.38 -7.83
N LEU A 154 -44.86 -8.53 -8.02
CA LEU A 154 -44.95 -7.34 -8.86
C LEU A 154 -44.72 -7.64 -10.36
N GLY A 155 -44.44 -8.89 -10.72
CA GLY A 155 -44.12 -9.28 -12.09
C GLY A 155 -42.76 -8.78 -12.57
N GLU A 156 -41.85 -8.46 -11.65
CA GLU A 156 -40.50 -8.01 -11.96
C GLU A 156 -39.53 -9.18 -11.95
N GLU A 157 -38.85 -9.45 -13.07
CA GLU A 157 -37.72 -10.38 -13.09
C GLU A 157 -36.52 -9.74 -12.38
N GLN A 158 -36.21 -10.18 -11.16
CA GLN A 158 -35.01 -9.73 -10.46
C GLN A 158 -33.77 -10.39 -11.06
N LYS A 159 -32.82 -9.55 -11.51
CA LYS A 159 -31.51 -10.01 -11.99
C LYS A 159 -30.53 -10.05 -10.82
N GLY A 160 -30.11 -11.25 -10.44
CA GLY A 160 -28.86 -11.46 -9.68
C GLY A 160 -29.01 -11.48 -8.16
N ILE A 161 -29.38 -12.64 -7.61
CA ILE A 161 -29.07 -12.97 -6.22
C ILE A 161 -27.66 -13.57 -6.20
N GLY A 162 -26.74 -12.92 -5.51
CA GLY A 162 -25.47 -13.52 -5.13
C GLY A 162 -25.48 -13.75 -3.62
N VAL A 163 -26.04 -14.87 -3.14
CA VAL A 163 -25.83 -15.25 -1.73
C VAL A 163 -24.34 -15.57 -1.59
N ILE A 164 -23.57 -14.63 -1.03
CA ILE A 164 -22.19 -14.89 -0.64
C ILE A 164 -22.27 -15.80 0.59
N GLN A 165 -22.13 -17.11 0.37
CA GLN A 165 -22.09 -18.07 1.45
C GLN A 165 -20.95 -17.73 2.41
N CYS A 166 -21.20 -17.95 3.72
CA CYS A 166 -20.26 -17.77 4.82
C CYS A 166 -18.82 -18.09 4.40
N ASN A 167 -17.94 -17.08 4.40
CA ASN A 167 -16.51 -17.31 4.25
C ASN A 167 -15.93 -17.73 5.61
N PRO A 168 -15.54 -19.00 5.82
CA PRO A 168 -15.10 -19.50 7.12
C PRO A 168 -13.83 -18.83 7.64
N ASP A 169 -13.06 -18.18 6.75
CA ASP A 169 -11.78 -17.54 7.07
C ASP A 169 -11.94 -16.11 7.63
N GLN A 170 -13.12 -15.50 7.51
CA GLN A 170 -13.38 -14.13 7.97
C GLN A 170 -14.43 -14.01 9.08
N SER A 171 -15.42 -14.90 9.15
CA SER A 171 -16.38 -14.97 10.25
C SER A 171 -17.07 -16.34 10.25
N LYS A 172 -16.82 -17.15 11.28
CA LYS A 172 -17.42 -18.49 11.42
C LYS A 172 -18.91 -18.48 11.78
N HIS A 173 -19.50 -17.32 12.09
CA HIS A 173 -20.80 -17.23 12.78
C HIS A 173 -21.79 -16.17 12.27
N LEU A 174 -21.50 -15.47 11.16
CA LEU A 174 -22.40 -14.44 10.63
C LEU A 174 -22.62 -14.60 9.14
N GLU A 175 -23.88 -14.73 8.79
CA GLU A 175 -24.37 -14.70 7.42
C GLU A 175 -24.47 -13.24 6.98
N THR A 176 -23.82 -12.91 5.86
CA THR A 176 -24.03 -11.65 5.14
C THR A 176 -24.62 -12.02 3.80
N ALA A 177 -25.77 -11.45 3.45
CA ALA A 177 -26.40 -11.71 2.16
C ALA A 177 -26.22 -10.50 1.26
N ARG A 178 -25.95 -10.72 -0.02
CA ARG A 178 -25.77 -9.63 -0.99
C ARG A 178 -26.78 -9.77 -2.12
N MET A 179 -27.44 -8.67 -2.48
CA MET A 179 -28.47 -8.66 -3.53
C MET A 179 -28.29 -7.46 -4.46
N LEU A 180 -28.53 -7.66 -5.75
CA LEU A 180 -28.59 -6.56 -6.70
C LEU A 180 -30.03 -6.02 -6.75
N ILE A 181 -30.21 -4.73 -6.42
CA ILE A 181 -31.51 -4.05 -6.46
C ILE A 181 -31.33 -2.74 -7.24
N PHE A 182 -32.09 -2.56 -8.32
CA PHE A 182 -31.99 -1.39 -9.22
C PHE A 182 -30.54 -1.08 -9.67
N ASP A 183 -29.80 -2.11 -10.07
CA ASP A 183 -28.39 -2.06 -10.51
C ASP A 183 -27.38 -1.63 -9.43
N ILE A 184 -27.77 -1.69 -8.15
CA ILE A 184 -26.91 -1.41 -7.01
C ILE A 184 -26.81 -2.67 -6.14
N TRP A 185 -25.58 -3.05 -5.81
CA TRP A 185 -25.32 -4.15 -4.89
C TRP A 185 -25.52 -3.68 -3.44
N ILE A 186 -26.35 -4.40 -2.71
CA ILE A 186 -26.70 -4.09 -1.32
C ILE A 186 -26.32 -5.29 -0.45
N ASP A 187 -25.63 -5.00 0.64
CA ASP A 187 -25.21 -5.98 1.63
C ASP A 187 -26.18 -5.94 2.83
N PHE A 188 -26.74 -7.09 3.19
CA PHE A 188 -27.65 -7.26 4.32
C PHE A 188 -26.90 -7.95 5.45
N VAL A 189 -26.78 -7.23 6.56
CA VAL A 189 -26.01 -7.64 7.74
C VAL A 189 -26.89 -7.66 8.98
N ASN A 190 -26.59 -8.54 9.92
CA ASN A 190 -27.22 -8.49 11.24
C ASN A 190 -26.52 -7.48 12.14
N LEU A 191 -27.31 -6.85 13.01
CA LEU A 191 -26.76 -6.17 14.19
C LEU A 191 -26.08 -7.18 15.09
N ARG A 192 -24.89 -6.84 15.58
CA ARG A 192 -24.04 -7.79 16.31
C ARG A 192 -23.69 -7.29 17.70
N SER A 193 -23.66 -8.23 18.63
CA SER A 193 -22.95 -8.11 19.90
C SER A 193 -21.75 -9.04 19.86
N GLU A 194 -20.56 -8.51 20.22
CA GLU A 194 -19.29 -9.24 20.14
C GLU A 194 -18.70 -9.42 21.54
N LYS A 195 -18.29 -10.66 21.86
CA LYS A 195 -17.55 -10.98 23.08
C LYS A 195 -16.18 -11.52 22.70
N TYR A 196 -15.13 -10.79 23.07
CA TYR A 196 -13.75 -11.16 22.81
C TYR A 196 -13.19 -12.02 23.94
N ALA A 197 -12.47 -13.08 23.60
CA ALA A 197 -11.70 -13.87 24.56
C ALA A 197 -10.25 -13.39 24.57
N GLU A 198 -9.58 -13.39 25.73
CA GLU A 198 -8.23 -12.83 25.89
C GLU A 198 -7.20 -13.36 24.87
N ASN A 199 -7.37 -14.62 24.44
CA ASN A 199 -6.45 -15.33 23.55
C ASN A 199 -6.94 -15.48 22.10
N SER A 200 -8.12 -14.94 21.75
CA SER A 200 -8.67 -15.05 20.39
C SER A 200 -9.04 -13.69 19.84
N ARG A 201 -8.51 -13.37 18.65
CA ARG A 201 -8.98 -12.23 17.85
C ARG A 201 -10.43 -12.37 17.42
N ILE A 202 -10.88 -13.60 17.17
CA ILE A 202 -12.22 -13.86 16.62
C ILE A 202 -13.20 -13.83 17.80
N PRO A 203 -14.14 -12.86 17.85
CA PRO A 203 -15.13 -12.81 18.91
C PRO A 203 -16.20 -13.89 18.69
N THR A 204 -16.86 -14.27 19.79
CA THR A 204 -18.17 -14.91 19.70
C THR A 204 -19.20 -13.84 19.36
N VAL A 205 -20.02 -14.10 18.34
CA VAL A 205 -20.99 -13.13 17.85
C VAL A 205 -22.42 -13.61 18.07
N GLU A 206 -23.25 -12.73 18.61
CA GLU A 206 -24.68 -12.92 18.83
C GLU A 206 -25.45 -11.80 18.12
N ILE A 207 -26.74 -12.00 17.84
CA ILE A 207 -27.62 -10.93 17.36
C ILE A 207 -27.75 -9.89 18.48
N GLY A 208 -27.35 -8.66 18.19
CA GLY A 208 -27.30 -7.56 19.16
C GLY A 208 -28.27 -6.44 18.84
N THR A 209 -28.37 -5.49 19.75
CA THR A 209 -29.07 -4.22 19.53
C THR A 209 -28.25 -3.26 18.66
N ALA A 210 -28.89 -2.24 18.09
CA ALA A 210 -28.18 -1.22 17.30
C ALA A 210 -27.12 -0.50 18.15
N LYS A 211 -27.40 -0.34 19.46
CA LYS A 211 -26.46 0.28 20.41
C LYS A 211 -25.23 -0.61 20.60
N GLU A 212 -25.41 -1.90 20.86
CA GLU A 212 -24.29 -2.83 20.98
C GLU A 212 -23.46 -2.89 19.69
N ASP A 213 -24.11 -2.87 18.52
CA ASP A 213 -23.42 -2.81 17.22
C ASP A 213 -22.61 -1.51 17.05
N ALA A 214 -23.14 -0.37 17.51
CA ALA A 214 -22.43 0.90 17.51
C ALA A 214 -21.15 0.84 18.37
N PHE A 215 -21.27 0.34 19.60
CA PHE A 215 -20.15 0.36 20.55
C PHE A 215 -19.04 -0.65 20.24
N ARG A 216 -19.35 -1.74 19.53
CA ARG A 216 -18.31 -2.69 19.08
C ARG A 216 -17.51 -2.20 17.88
N ARG A 217 -17.91 -1.14 17.17
CA ARG A 217 -17.24 -0.66 15.95
C ARG A 217 -15.90 0.00 16.25
N ASP A 218 -15.13 0.23 15.19
CA ASP A 218 -13.78 0.79 15.31
C ASP A 218 -13.81 2.26 15.74
N LEU A 219 -14.63 3.08 15.08
CA LEU A 219 -14.64 4.54 15.27
C LEU A 219 -16.06 5.09 15.44
N THR A 220 -16.21 6.16 16.22
CA THR A 220 -17.50 6.84 16.43
C THR A 220 -18.11 7.31 15.12
N ILE A 221 -17.31 7.90 14.23
CA ILE A 221 -17.73 8.34 12.89
C ILE A 221 -18.20 7.19 11.98
N ASN A 222 -17.83 5.94 12.27
CA ASN A 222 -18.26 4.74 11.55
C ASN A 222 -19.37 3.99 12.29
N SER A 223 -19.83 4.52 13.42
CA SER A 223 -20.86 3.94 14.29
C SER A 223 -22.22 4.61 14.13
N LEU A 224 -22.35 5.47 13.10
CA LEU A 224 -23.59 6.13 12.74
C LEU A 224 -24.51 5.19 11.96
N PHE A 225 -25.80 5.32 12.19
CA PHE A 225 -26.84 4.62 11.46
C PHE A 225 -27.78 5.62 10.80
N PHE A 226 -28.37 5.23 9.68
CA PHE A 226 -29.49 5.94 9.08
C PHE A 226 -30.70 5.02 9.12
N ASN A 227 -31.69 5.39 9.91
CA ASN A 227 -32.91 4.61 10.06
C ASN A 227 -33.83 4.90 8.87
N ILE A 228 -34.02 3.89 8.03
CA ILE A 228 -34.79 4.00 6.79
C ILE A 228 -36.29 4.14 7.10
N ASN A 229 -36.75 3.57 8.22
CA ASN A 229 -38.15 3.64 8.64
C ASN A 229 -38.54 5.06 9.06
N THR A 230 -37.64 5.79 9.73
CA THR A 230 -37.92 7.15 10.25
C THR A 230 -37.29 8.26 9.41
N ASN A 231 -36.44 7.92 8.44
CA ASN A 231 -35.68 8.85 7.62
C ASN A 231 -34.77 9.79 8.45
N THR A 232 -34.15 9.25 9.51
CA THR A 232 -33.30 10.02 10.43
C THR A 232 -31.95 9.36 10.67
N VAL A 233 -30.94 10.18 10.98
CA VAL A 233 -29.62 9.70 11.42
C VAL A 233 -29.65 9.41 12.92
N GLU A 234 -29.21 8.22 13.29
CA GLU A 234 -29.09 7.77 14.67
C GLU A 234 -27.60 7.72 15.06
N ASP A 235 -27.23 8.53 16.07
CA ASP A 235 -25.92 8.46 16.72
C ASP A 235 -26.06 7.84 18.11
N LEU A 236 -25.92 6.51 18.17
CA LEU A 236 -26.08 5.76 19.41
C LEU A 236 -24.88 5.90 20.35
N THR A 237 -23.77 6.44 19.87
CA THR A 237 -22.61 6.80 20.70
C THR A 237 -22.77 8.17 21.35
N GLY A 238 -23.64 9.02 20.80
CA GLY A 238 -23.87 10.40 21.22
C GLY A 238 -22.75 11.38 20.90
N ARG A 239 -21.68 10.93 20.22
CA ARG A 239 -20.49 11.75 19.89
C ARG A 239 -20.08 11.68 18.43
N GLY A 240 -20.49 10.67 17.68
CA GLY A 240 -20.06 10.44 16.30
C GLY A 240 -20.32 11.62 15.35
N ILE A 241 -21.46 12.31 15.47
CA ILE A 241 -21.74 13.51 14.65
C ILE A 241 -20.84 14.68 15.06
N GLU A 242 -20.63 14.87 16.37
CA GLU A 242 -19.79 15.96 16.89
C GLU A 242 -18.31 15.74 16.55
N ASP A 243 -17.82 14.50 16.69
CA ASP A 243 -16.47 14.09 16.30
C ASP A 243 -16.25 14.28 14.80
N LEU A 244 -17.25 13.95 13.98
CA LEU A 244 -17.21 14.17 12.52
C LEU A 244 -17.09 15.66 12.19
N LYS A 245 -17.88 16.53 12.84
CA LYS A 245 -17.81 18.00 12.68
C LYS A 245 -16.45 18.57 13.08
N LYS A 246 -15.84 18.02 14.14
CA LYS A 246 -14.52 18.45 14.63
C LYS A 246 -13.34 17.83 13.85
N GLY A 247 -13.60 16.90 12.92
CA GLY A 247 -12.55 16.19 12.20
C GLY A 247 -11.69 15.33 13.13
N LEU A 248 -12.31 14.61 14.07
CA LEU A 248 -11.64 13.76 15.06
C LEU A 248 -11.86 12.28 14.77
N ILE A 249 -10.82 11.49 15.04
CA ILE A 249 -10.87 10.03 15.03
C ILE A 249 -10.90 9.56 16.49
N VAL A 250 -12.02 8.97 16.89
CA VAL A 250 -12.29 8.55 18.27
C VAL A 250 -12.90 7.14 18.26
N THR A 251 -12.58 6.32 19.26
CA THR A 251 -13.19 5.00 19.47
C THR A 251 -14.48 5.11 20.32
N PRO A 252 -15.52 4.30 20.07
CA PRO A 252 -16.73 4.32 20.90
C PRO A 252 -16.49 3.94 22.38
N LEU A 253 -15.56 2.99 22.60
CA LEU A 253 -15.11 2.52 23.90
C LEU A 253 -13.68 3.03 24.20
N PRO A 254 -13.15 2.87 25.42
CA PRO A 254 -11.79 3.28 25.74
C PRO A 254 -10.75 2.71 24.76
N ALA A 255 -9.94 3.58 24.15
CA ALA A 255 -9.07 3.25 23.01
C ALA A 255 -8.18 2.03 23.26
N LYS A 256 -7.57 1.94 24.45
CA LYS A 256 -6.70 0.80 24.82
C LYS A 256 -7.46 -0.52 24.86
N ALA A 257 -8.69 -0.54 25.37
CA ALA A 257 -9.51 -1.76 25.36
C ALA A 257 -9.88 -2.16 23.93
N THR A 258 -10.35 -1.19 23.14
CA THR A 258 -10.70 -1.40 21.72
C THR A 258 -9.53 -1.94 20.88
N PHE A 259 -8.31 -1.45 21.12
CA PHE A 259 -7.12 -1.94 20.43
C PHE A 259 -6.61 -3.28 20.94
N LEU A 260 -6.88 -3.66 22.19
CA LEU A 260 -6.54 -5.00 22.68
C LEU A 260 -7.52 -6.07 22.17
N ASP A 261 -8.79 -5.70 21.96
CA ASP A 261 -9.81 -6.59 21.37
C ASP A 261 -9.52 -6.90 19.89
N ASP A 262 -9.27 -5.87 19.07
CA ASP A 262 -8.75 -6.03 17.70
C ASP A 262 -7.63 -5.01 17.41
N PRO A 263 -6.36 -5.42 17.54
CA PRO A 263 -5.20 -4.57 17.27
C PRO A 263 -5.15 -3.96 15.87
N LEU A 264 -5.82 -4.56 14.87
CA LEU A 264 -5.86 -3.99 13.52
C LEU A 264 -6.56 -2.62 13.49
N ARG A 265 -7.41 -2.32 14.49
CA ARG A 265 -8.11 -1.03 14.61
C ARG A 265 -7.14 0.15 14.75
N VAL A 266 -5.92 -0.07 15.24
CA VAL A 266 -4.86 0.96 15.26
C VAL A 266 -4.56 1.43 13.82
N LEU A 267 -4.27 0.49 12.93
CA LEU A 267 -3.96 0.80 11.53
C LEU A 267 -5.17 1.39 10.80
N ARG A 268 -6.38 0.91 11.11
CA ARG A 268 -7.62 1.48 10.55
C ARG A 268 -7.86 2.92 11.01
N ALA A 269 -7.60 3.23 12.27
CA ALA A 269 -7.70 4.59 12.80
C ALA A 269 -6.71 5.52 12.08
N ILE A 270 -5.45 5.09 11.90
CA ILE A 270 -4.44 5.84 11.13
C ILE A 270 -4.90 6.05 9.68
N ARG A 271 -5.41 5.00 9.03
CA ARG A 271 -5.92 5.08 7.66
C ARG A 271 -7.06 6.09 7.53
N PHE A 272 -8.04 6.05 8.44
CA PHE A 272 -9.16 6.98 8.39
C PHE A 272 -8.74 8.41 8.74
N ALA A 273 -7.81 8.60 9.68
CA ALA A 273 -7.18 9.89 9.96
C ALA A 273 -6.54 10.47 8.70
N ALA A 274 -5.72 9.68 8.00
CA ALA A 274 -5.09 10.10 6.76
C ALA A 274 -6.10 10.36 5.65
N ARG A 275 -7.01 9.42 5.37
CA ARG A 275 -8.02 9.51 4.29
C ARG A 275 -8.90 10.76 4.38
N PHE A 276 -9.34 11.11 5.58
CA PHE A 276 -10.22 12.26 5.81
C PHE A 276 -9.46 13.52 6.23
N ASN A 277 -8.14 13.44 6.39
CA ASN A 277 -7.31 14.49 6.98
C ASN A 277 -7.82 14.92 8.37
N PHE A 278 -8.22 13.94 9.17
CA PHE A 278 -8.70 14.09 10.54
C PHE A 278 -7.57 13.86 11.54
N THR A 279 -7.79 14.31 12.77
CA THR A 279 -6.80 14.22 13.85
C THR A 279 -7.12 13.03 14.77
N LEU A 280 -6.12 12.19 15.05
CA LEU A 280 -6.21 11.21 16.14
C LEU A 280 -6.23 11.96 17.47
N THR A 281 -7.16 11.63 18.37
CA THR A 281 -7.16 12.19 19.72
C THR A 281 -5.98 11.67 20.54
N GLU A 282 -5.57 12.42 21.57
CA GLU A 282 -4.39 12.08 22.37
C GLU A 282 -4.54 10.73 23.09
N ASP A 283 -5.74 10.40 23.57
CA ASP A 283 -6.04 9.09 24.18
C ASP A 283 -5.84 7.92 23.19
N LEU A 284 -6.18 8.11 21.92
CA LEU A 284 -5.92 7.14 20.86
C LEU A 284 -4.43 7.03 20.55
N LYS A 285 -3.70 8.15 20.51
CA LYS A 285 -2.25 8.15 20.28
C LYS A 285 -1.51 7.44 21.41
N ASP A 286 -1.87 7.71 22.66
CA ASP A 286 -1.32 7.07 23.84
C ASP A 286 -1.60 5.57 23.83
N ALA A 287 -2.84 5.17 23.53
CA ALA A 287 -3.21 3.76 23.44
C ALA A 287 -2.50 3.02 22.29
N ALA A 288 -2.34 3.65 21.13
CA ALA A 288 -1.63 3.06 19.98
C ALA A 288 -0.12 2.96 20.21
N SER A 289 0.45 3.87 21.01
CA SER A 289 1.88 3.89 21.36
C SER A 289 2.23 2.92 22.51
N ASP A 290 1.24 2.31 23.15
CA ASP A 290 1.42 1.34 24.23
C ASP A 290 2.11 0.05 23.75
N GLU A 291 3.13 -0.39 24.48
CA GLU A 291 3.94 -1.57 24.11
C GLU A 291 3.13 -2.87 24.05
N LYS A 292 2.09 -3.03 24.88
CA LYS A 292 1.23 -4.22 24.82
C LYS A 292 0.42 -4.20 23.52
N VAL A 293 -0.13 -3.05 23.13
CA VAL A 293 -0.89 -2.90 21.88
C VAL A 293 0.01 -3.17 20.67
N LYS A 294 1.23 -2.62 20.64
CA LYS A 294 2.22 -2.89 19.58
C LYS A 294 2.57 -4.38 19.47
N SER A 295 2.81 -5.02 20.60
CA SER A 295 3.11 -6.45 20.66
C SER A 295 1.95 -7.29 20.12
N GLU A 296 0.72 -6.99 20.52
CA GLU A 296 -0.49 -7.70 20.08
C GLU A 296 -0.78 -7.46 18.59
N LEU A 297 -0.53 -6.24 18.08
CA LEU A 297 -0.60 -5.95 16.65
C LEU A 297 0.39 -6.83 15.85
N GLY A 298 1.61 -6.98 16.35
CA GLY A 298 2.63 -7.79 15.69
C GLY A 298 2.38 -9.31 15.76
N SER A 299 1.70 -9.80 16.81
CA SER A 299 1.55 -11.23 17.09
C SER A 299 0.18 -11.81 16.72
N LYS A 300 -0.93 -11.11 17.01
CA LYS A 300 -2.31 -11.58 16.76
C LYS A 300 -2.79 -11.29 15.34
N ILE A 301 -2.20 -10.33 14.65
CA ILE A 301 -2.64 -9.89 13.33
C ILE A 301 -1.71 -10.47 12.25
N SER A 302 -2.32 -11.11 11.26
CA SER A 302 -1.56 -11.65 10.13
C SER A 302 -0.94 -10.53 9.30
N LYS A 303 0.23 -10.79 8.73
CA LYS A 303 0.98 -9.83 7.91
C LYS A 303 0.20 -9.39 6.68
N GLU A 304 -0.64 -10.26 6.12
CA GLU A 304 -1.54 -9.96 5.00
C GLU A 304 -2.56 -8.86 5.36
N ARG A 305 -3.10 -8.88 6.58
CA ARG A 305 -4.07 -7.86 7.03
C ARG A 305 -3.41 -6.53 7.33
N ILE A 306 -2.21 -6.55 7.91
CA ILE A 306 -1.39 -5.34 8.09
C ILE A 306 -1.06 -4.73 6.73
N GLY A 307 -0.54 -5.53 5.81
CA GLY A 307 -0.16 -5.11 4.47
C GLY A 307 -1.34 -4.55 3.67
N HIS A 308 -2.53 -5.16 3.78
CA HIS A 308 -3.73 -4.63 3.15
C HIS A 308 -4.10 -3.22 3.64
N GLU A 309 -4.06 -2.98 4.96
CA GLU A 309 -4.35 -1.63 5.49
C GLU A 309 -3.28 -0.61 5.07
N VAL A 310 -2.00 -0.99 5.08
CA VAL A 310 -0.89 -0.14 4.60
C VAL A 310 -1.06 0.18 3.11
N ASP A 311 -1.42 -0.81 2.30
CA ASP A 311 -1.59 -0.62 0.85
C ASP A 311 -2.75 0.33 0.55
N LEU A 312 -3.84 0.25 1.33
CA LEU A 312 -4.92 1.22 1.25
C LEU A 312 -4.45 2.62 1.65
N MET A 313 -3.63 2.77 2.71
CA MET A 313 -3.05 4.07 3.09
C MET A 313 -2.17 4.66 1.98
N MET A 314 -1.34 3.82 1.36
CA MET A 314 -0.44 4.23 0.26
C MET A 314 -1.20 4.59 -1.02
N SER A 315 -2.38 4.01 -1.21
CA SER A 315 -3.25 4.25 -2.35
C SER A 315 -4.23 5.42 -2.14
N ASP A 316 -4.36 5.95 -0.93
CA ASP A 316 -5.34 7.01 -0.60
C ASP A 316 -4.73 8.43 -0.77
N LYS A 317 -5.49 9.46 -0.42
CA LYS A 317 -5.15 10.87 -0.70
C LYS A 317 -3.97 11.42 0.10
N HIS A 318 -3.68 10.89 1.28
CA HIS A 318 -2.66 11.45 2.18
C HIS A 318 -1.71 10.36 2.73
N PRO A 319 -0.93 9.68 1.86
CA PRO A 319 -0.05 8.58 2.26
C PRO A 319 1.07 9.05 3.20
N VAL A 320 1.56 10.29 3.04
CA VAL A 320 2.58 10.87 3.94
C VAL A 320 2.06 10.97 5.36
N ASN A 321 0.85 11.51 5.56
CA ASN A 321 0.24 11.65 6.89
C ASN A 321 0.09 10.29 7.58
N ALA A 322 -0.30 9.24 6.83
CA ALA A 322 -0.37 7.88 7.35
C ALA A 322 1.01 7.37 7.82
N MET A 323 2.05 7.57 7.02
CA MET A 323 3.41 7.16 7.38
C MET A 323 3.97 7.96 8.56
N CYS A 324 3.66 9.26 8.66
CA CYS A 324 3.99 10.08 9.83
C CYS A 324 3.36 9.51 11.10
N TYR A 325 2.06 9.17 11.08
CA TYR A 325 1.42 8.53 12.24
C TYR A 325 2.05 7.17 12.58
N ILE A 326 2.36 6.32 11.60
CA ILE A 326 3.04 5.03 11.84
C ILE A 326 4.38 5.24 12.54
N ARG A 327 5.16 6.25 12.12
CA ARG A 327 6.44 6.61 12.74
C ARG A 327 6.24 7.16 14.15
N ASP A 328 5.37 8.17 14.30
CA ASP A 328 5.21 8.92 15.55
C ASP A 328 4.65 8.04 16.68
N LEU A 329 3.82 7.06 16.33
CA LEU A 329 3.28 6.06 17.27
C LEU A 329 4.25 4.88 17.53
N GLY A 330 5.44 4.89 16.91
CA GLY A 330 6.45 3.84 17.06
C GLY A 330 6.04 2.48 16.46
N LEU A 331 5.20 2.50 15.43
CA LEU A 331 4.66 1.29 14.77
C LEU A 331 5.49 0.84 13.57
N PHE A 332 6.47 1.64 13.12
CA PHE A 332 7.22 1.41 11.88
C PHE A 332 7.79 -0.01 11.78
N TYR A 333 8.51 -0.49 12.80
CA TYR A 333 9.12 -1.82 12.79
C TYR A 333 8.14 -2.98 13.05
N VAL A 334 6.96 -2.69 13.61
CA VAL A 334 5.88 -3.68 13.75
C VAL A 334 5.24 -3.95 12.39
N VAL A 335 5.05 -2.87 11.62
CA VAL A 335 4.44 -2.88 10.28
C VAL A 335 5.43 -3.37 9.22
N PHE A 336 6.63 -2.81 9.20
CA PHE A 336 7.70 -3.11 8.25
C PHE A 336 8.79 -3.94 8.95
N ALA A 337 8.64 -5.26 8.91
CA ALA A 337 9.65 -6.17 9.43
C ALA A 337 10.87 -6.23 8.50
N PHE A 338 12.05 -6.28 9.10
CA PHE A 338 13.33 -6.42 8.41
C PHE A 338 13.87 -7.84 8.57
N PRO A 339 14.71 -8.32 7.63
CA PRO A 339 15.39 -9.61 7.80
C PRO A 339 16.45 -9.54 8.91
N GLU A 340 16.84 -10.68 9.46
CA GLU A 340 17.76 -10.77 10.63
C GLU A 340 19.19 -10.28 10.35
N LYS A 341 19.67 -10.35 9.11
CA LYS A 341 21.06 -10.04 8.72
C LYS A 341 21.12 -9.18 7.45
N PRO A 342 20.69 -7.91 7.52
CA PRO A 342 20.84 -6.97 6.42
C PRO A 342 22.32 -6.54 6.27
N ASP A 343 22.76 -6.36 5.03
CA ASP A 343 24.09 -5.91 4.65
C ASP A 343 24.01 -4.87 3.50
N PRO A 344 24.48 -3.62 3.69
CA PRO A 344 24.94 -3.05 4.96
C PRO A 344 23.84 -3.03 6.04
N PRO A 345 24.18 -2.86 7.34
CA PRO A 345 23.18 -2.71 8.38
C PRO A 345 22.14 -1.63 8.05
N VAL A 346 20.91 -1.82 8.53
CA VAL A 346 19.83 -0.84 8.37
C VAL A 346 20.29 0.49 9.00
N PRO A 347 20.12 1.64 8.30
CA PRO A 347 20.55 2.93 8.81
C PRO A 347 19.94 3.28 10.18
N ASP A 348 20.69 4.02 11.00
CA ASP A 348 20.16 4.59 12.23
C ASP A 348 18.95 5.49 11.94
N LYS A 349 17.89 5.36 12.75
CA LYS A 349 16.63 6.11 12.56
C LYS A 349 16.03 5.91 11.15
N CYS A 350 16.15 4.70 10.61
CA CYS A 350 15.62 4.34 9.30
C CYS A 350 14.14 4.71 9.13
N ASP A 351 13.32 4.57 10.18
CA ASP A 351 11.92 5.01 10.21
C ASP A 351 11.78 6.49 9.80
N ARG A 352 12.58 7.39 10.41
CA ARG A 352 12.57 8.83 10.11
C ARG A 352 13.05 9.12 8.70
N LEU A 353 14.13 8.45 8.27
CA LEU A 353 14.66 8.62 6.93
C LEU A 353 13.63 8.18 5.88
N CYS A 354 12.98 7.04 6.06
CA CYS A 354 11.96 6.53 5.15
C CYS A 354 10.79 7.51 5.03
N VAL A 355 10.25 7.96 6.17
CA VAL A 355 9.12 8.92 6.19
C VAL A 355 9.51 10.27 5.58
N SER A 356 10.73 10.75 5.79
CA SER A 356 11.22 11.97 5.14
C SER A 356 11.29 11.82 3.61
N HIS A 357 11.74 10.68 3.09
CA HIS A 357 11.82 10.49 1.64
C HIS A 357 10.45 10.46 0.95
N ILE A 358 9.43 9.84 1.57
CA ILE A 358 8.06 9.87 1.01
C ILE A 358 7.46 11.29 1.11
N GLU A 359 7.78 12.07 2.15
CA GLU A 359 7.35 13.46 2.29
C GLU A 359 7.95 14.36 1.20
N VAL A 360 9.26 14.23 0.96
CA VAL A 360 9.94 14.95 -0.12
C VAL A 360 9.38 14.56 -1.48
N ALA A 361 9.18 13.25 -1.72
CA ALA A 361 8.56 12.76 -2.94
C ALA A 361 7.15 13.35 -3.13
N TRP A 362 6.36 13.43 -2.06
CA TRP A 362 5.04 14.03 -2.11
C TRP A 362 5.09 15.50 -2.52
N ASN A 363 5.92 16.30 -1.84
CA ASN A 363 6.05 17.73 -2.12
C ASN A 363 6.55 18.00 -3.54
N LEU A 364 7.58 17.26 -3.97
CA LEU A 364 8.11 17.38 -5.33
C LEU A 364 7.07 16.98 -6.38
N ALA A 365 6.36 15.86 -6.19
CA ALA A 365 5.33 15.41 -7.13
C ALA A 365 4.22 16.46 -7.31
N HIS A 366 3.79 17.14 -6.23
CA HIS A 366 2.79 18.21 -6.31
C HIS A 366 3.32 19.45 -7.01
N SER A 367 4.57 19.83 -6.75
CA SER A 367 5.19 21.01 -7.40
C SER A 367 5.28 20.89 -8.92
N ILE A 368 5.33 19.67 -9.45
CA ILE A 368 5.38 19.38 -10.90
C ILE A 368 4.02 18.94 -11.49
N GLY A 369 2.93 19.24 -10.78
CA GLY A 369 1.56 18.93 -11.22
C GLY A 369 1.26 17.44 -11.33
N CYS A 370 1.89 16.60 -10.51
CA CYS A 370 1.71 15.14 -10.47
C CYS A 370 2.01 14.41 -11.79
N SER A 371 2.73 15.05 -12.72
CA SER A 371 3.02 14.50 -14.05
C SER A 371 3.87 13.23 -14.05
N VAL A 372 4.54 12.92 -12.93
CA VAL A 372 5.25 11.65 -12.70
C VAL A 372 4.31 10.45 -12.73
N PHE A 373 3.06 10.61 -12.30
CA PHE A 373 2.07 9.52 -12.24
C PHE A 373 1.32 9.31 -13.56
N SER A 374 1.57 10.14 -14.58
CA SER A 374 0.90 10.04 -15.88
C SER A 374 1.39 8.85 -16.73
N GLY A 375 2.09 7.89 -16.15
CA GLY A 375 2.39 6.62 -16.79
C GLY A 375 1.14 5.73 -16.78
N GLY A 376 0.85 5.10 -17.92
CA GLY A 376 -0.34 4.26 -18.09
C GLY A 376 -1.39 4.82 -19.05
N SER A 377 -2.23 3.92 -19.60
CA SER A 377 -3.31 4.28 -20.52
C SER A 377 -4.65 4.58 -19.83
N ASP A 378 -4.80 4.19 -18.57
CA ASP A 378 -6.03 4.32 -17.80
C ASP A 378 -5.78 4.79 -16.35
N SER A 379 -6.86 5.18 -15.66
CA SER A 379 -6.80 5.68 -14.27
C SER A 379 -6.20 4.65 -13.32
N LYS A 380 -6.47 3.35 -13.53
CA LYS A 380 -6.02 2.29 -12.64
C LYS A 380 -4.49 2.12 -12.71
N SER A 381 -3.93 2.23 -13.90
CA SER A 381 -2.49 2.20 -14.11
C SER A 381 -1.81 3.43 -13.49
N GLN A 382 -2.43 4.61 -13.58
CA GLN A 382 -1.91 5.82 -12.93
C GLN A 382 -1.90 5.70 -11.40
N ASP A 383 -2.95 5.11 -10.82
CA ASP A 383 -3.01 4.82 -9.38
C ASP A 383 -1.92 3.82 -8.95
N GLU A 384 -1.67 2.79 -9.76
CA GLU A 384 -0.58 1.83 -9.52
C GLU A 384 0.80 2.51 -9.58
N HIS A 385 1.04 3.37 -10.59
CA HIS A 385 2.27 4.15 -10.71
C HIS A 385 2.48 5.06 -9.51
N ARG A 386 1.43 5.74 -9.05
CA ARG A 386 1.47 6.59 -7.85
C ARG A 386 1.82 5.80 -6.60
N ARG A 387 1.13 4.68 -6.38
CA ARG A 387 1.34 3.82 -5.21
C ARG A 387 2.76 3.24 -5.17
N LEU A 388 3.25 2.71 -6.30
CA LEU A 388 4.60 2.14 -6.38
C LEU A 388 5.70 3.21 -6.34
N CYS A 389 5.43 4.43 -6.82
CA CYS A 389 6.30 5.57 -6.62
C CYS A 389 6.49 5.87 -5.13
N PHE A 390 5.40 5.92 -4.35
CA PHE A 390 5.50 6.18 -2.92
C PHE A 390 6.19 5.04 -2.14
N TYR A 391 5.99 3.77 -2.50
CA TYR A 391 6.79 2.69 -1.92
C TYR A 391 8.27 2.83 -2.27
N SER A 392 8.58 3.20 -3.52
CA SER A 392 9.96 3.43 -3.95
C SER A 392 10.61 4.58 -3.19
N ALA A 393 9.91 5.69 -3.00
CA ALA A 393 10.37 6.81 -2.18
C ALA A 393 10.56 6.39 -0.72
N LEU A 394 9.56 5.78 -0.10
CA LEU A 394 9.58 5.35 1.30
C LEU A 394 10.79 4.45 1.59
N PHE A 395 11.09 3.47 0.73
CA PHE A 395 12.20 2.53 0.96
C PHE A 395 13.51 2.91 0.26
N THR A 396 13.62 4.15 -0.24
CA THR A 396 14.87 4.68 -0.80
C THR A 396 16.06 4.56 0.17
N PRO A 397 15.94 4.80 1.49
CA PRO A 397 17.07 4.67 2.42
C PRO A 397 17.69 3.27 2.53
N VAL A 398 16.93 2.22 2.16
CA VAL A 398 17.36 0.82 2.26
C VAL A 398 17.52 0.15 0.89
N ARG A 399 17.52 0.94 -0.18
CA ARG A 399 17.61 0.48 -1.57
C ARG A 399 18.85 -0.38 -1.87
N ASN A 400 19.96 -0.09 -1.19
CA ASN A 400 21.25 -0.76 -1.37
C ASN A 400 21.50 -1.85 -0.32
N THR A 401 20.54 -2.08 0.57
CA THR A 401 20.62 -3.12 1.58
C THR A 401 20.12 -4.45 1.04
N ILE A 402 20.93 -5.49 1.19
CA ILE A 402 20.61 -6.87 0.80
C ILE A 402 20.64 -7.80 2.01
N TYR A 403 20.07 -9.00 1.88
CA TYR A 403 20.26 -10.08 2.83
C TYR A 403 20.42 -11.41 2.07
N LEU A 404 20.98 -12.41 2.74
CA LEU A 404 21.07 -13.76 2.19
C LEU A 404 19.84 -14.57 2.61
N ASP A 405 19.12 -15.09 1.63
CA ASP A 405 18.03 -16.01 1.89
C ASP A 405 18.54 -17.38 2.37
N LYS A 406 17.62 -18.29 2.71
CA LYS A 406 17.98 -19.66 3.14
C LYS A 406 18.77 -20.46 2.10
N LYS A 407 18.80 -20.00 0.84
CA LYS A 407 19.53 -20.60 -0.28
C LYS A 407 20.79 -19.79 -0.65
N SER A 408 21.24 -18.89 0.23
CA SER A 408 22.40 -18.01 0.01
C SER A 408 22.26 -17.10 -1.23
N LYS A 409 21.04 -16.82 -1.68
CA LYS A 409 20.77 -15.83 -2.72
C LYS A 409 20.74 -14.44 -2.10
N LYS A 410 21.39 -13.49 -2.75
CA LYS A 410 21.31 -12.07 -2.41
C LYS A 410 19.93 -11.54 -2.81
N ILE A 411 19.16 -11.06 -1.84
CA ILE A 411 17.83 -10.48 -2.06
C ILE A 411 17.83 -9.06 -1.47
N PRO A 412 17.32 -8.05 -2.20
CA PRO A 412 17.13 -6.71 -1.65
C PRO A 412 16.17 -6.70 -0.45
N VAL A 413 16.49 -5.92 0.58
CA VAL A 413 15.63 -5.77 1.76
C VAL A 413 14.26 -5.19 1.39
N THR A 414 14.20 -4.26 0.44
CA THR A 414 12.93 -3.72 -0.08
C THR A 414 12.01 -4.82 -0.61
N ASN A 415 12.56 -5.86 -1.25
CA ASN A 415 11.79 -7.01 -1.72
C ASN A 415 11.18 -7.79 -0.55
N TYR A 416 11.96 -8.02 0.52
CA TYR A 416 11.49 -8.67 1.74
C TYR A 416 10.38 -7.87 2.43
N ILE A 417 10.54 -6.55 2.57
CA ILE A 417 9.52 -5.71 3.21
C ILE A 417 8.19 -5.82 2.45
N ILE A 418 8.20 -5.63 1.13
CA ILE A 418 6.97 -5.64 0.33
C ILE A 418 6.35 -7.04 0.26
N ARG A 419 7.16 -8.07 -0.01
CA ARG A 419 6.65 -9.43 -0.27
C ARG A 419 6.45 -10.26 0.99
N ASP A 420 7.37 -10.19 1.94
CA ASP A 420 7.37 -11.07 3.10
C ASP A 420 6.76 -10.40 4.33
N SER A 421 7.01 -9.10 4.56
CA SER A 421 6.40 -8.34 5.66
C SER A 421 5.00 -7.83 5.34
N LEU A 422 4.78 -7.21 4.18
CA LEU A 422 3.46 -6.68 3.79
C LEU A 422 2.62 -7.67 2.98
N LYS A 423 3.22 -8.77 2.50
CA LYS A 423 2.50 -9.80 1.72
C LYS A 423 1.81 -9.25 0.47
N LEU A 424 2.38 -8.21 -0.14
CA LEU A 424 1.91 -7.66 -1.41
C LEU A 424 2.39 -8.51 -2.58
N LYS A 425 1.93 -8.17 -3.79
CA LYS A 425 2.24 -8.92 -5.01
C LYS A 425 3.75 -8.93 -5.25
N ALA A 426 4.26 -10.08 -5.71
CA ALA A 426 5.67 -10.21 -6.10
C ALA A 426 6.04 -9.22 -7.22
N SER A 427 5.13 -8.96 -8.16
CA SER A 427 5.31 -7.94 -9.21
C SER A 427 5.56 -6.55 -8.64
N ASP A 428 4.89 -6.18 -7.56
CA ASP A 428 4.99 -4.86 -6.95
C ASP A 428 6.37 -4.73 -6.28
N ALA A 429 6.82 -5.77 -5.58
CA ALA A 429 8.15 -5.85 -4.99
C ALA A 429 9.26 -5.79 -6.05
N ASP A 430 9.11 -6.53 -7.15
CA ASP A 430 10.07 -6.55 -8.25
C ASP A 430 10.13 -5.19 -8.96
N THR A 431 8.99 -4.53 -9.17
CA THR A 431 8.94 -3.19 -9.76
C THR A 431 9.66 -2.17 -8.87
N VAL A 432 9.43 -2.15 -7.56
CA VAL A 432 10.12 -1.20 -6.66
C VAL A 432 11.63 -1.43 -6.67
N VAL A 433 12.08 -2.68 -6.64
CA VAL A 433 13.52 -3.01 -6.77
C VAL A 433 14.09 -2.53 -8.11
N ASN A 434 13.36 -2.76 -9.20
CA ASN A 434 13.79 -2.30 -10.52
C ASN A 434 13.80 -0.77 -10.62
N VAL A 435 12.87 -0.07 -9.98
CA VAL A 435 12.85 1.40 -9.89
C VAL A 435 14.10 1.90 -9.17
N HIS A 436 14.46 1.30 -8.03
CA HIS A 436 15.70 1.63 -7.31
C HIS A 436 16.94 1.39 -8.18
N ALA A 437 17.07 0.22 -8.80
CA ALA A 437 18.20 -0.09 -9.67
C ALA A 437 18.28 0.83 -10.91
N ALA A 438 17.14 1.17 -11.50
CA ALA A 438 17.09 2.10 -12.63
C ALA A 438 17.41 3.54 -12.20
N SER A 439 17.06 3.95 -10.98
CA SER A 439 17.37 5.28 -10.46
C SER A 439 18.89 5.54 -10.36
N GLU A 440 19.67 4.52 -10.00
CA GLU A 440 21.15 4.62 -9.97
C GLU A 440 21.72 4.73 -11.39
N LYS A 441 21.19 3.96 -12.34
CA LYS A 441 21.57 4.05 -13.76
C LYS A 441 21.20 5.41 -14.36
N PHE A 442 20.06 5.98 -13.96
CA PHE A 442 19.68 7.34 -14.35
C PHE A 442 20.64 8.38 -13.78
N ALA A 443 21.16 8.20 -12.57
CA ALA A 443 22.20 9.09 -12.03
C ALA A 443 23.50 9.01 -12.86
N GLU A 444 23.95 7.82 -13.25
CA GLU A 444 25.08 7.63 -14.17
C GLU A 444 24.83 8.34 -15.52
N LEU A 445 23.62 8.21 -16.07
CA LEU A 445 23.21 8.89 -17.30
C LEU A 445 23.16 10.42 -17.17
N ILE A 446 22.64 10.96 -16.06
CA ILE A 446 22.57 12.41 -15.82
C ILE A 446 23.98 13.00 -15.74
N ASN A 447 24.89 12.35 -14.99
CA ASN A 447 26.31 12.74 -14.95
C ASN A 447 26.92 12.79 -16.37
N LEU A 448 26.70 11.76 -17.18
CA LEU A 448 27.17 11.73 -18.58
C LEU A 448 26.58 12.84 -19.46
N LEU A 449 25.32 13.22 -19.23
CA LEU A 449 24.67 14.30 -19.97
C LEU A 449 25.21 15.68 -19.58
N GLU A 450 25.60 15.87 -18.32
CA GLU A 450 26.03 17.16 -17.77
C GLU A 450 27.54 17.42 -17.92
N SER A 451 28.40 16.42 -17.65
CA SER A 451 29.86 16.61 -17.60
C SER A 451 30.65 15.74 -18.57
N ASN A 452 30.02 14.80 -19.29
CA ASN A 452 30.69 13.71 -20.05
C ASN A 452 31.64 12.84 -19.20
N GLU A 453 31.58 12.94 -17.88
CA GLU A 453 32.42 12.17 -16.98
C GLU A 453 32.09 10.67 -17.09
N ASN A 454 33.11 9.82 -17.06
CA ASN A 454 33.00 8.35 -17.23
C ASN A 454 32.51 7.85 -18.61
N LEU A 455 32.46 8.70 -19.64
CA LEU A 455 32.03 8.30 -20.99
C LEU A 455 32.80 7.09 -21.53
N THR A 456 34.13 7.08 -21.38
CA THR A 456 34.98 5.96 -21.82
C THR A 456 34.64 4.67 -21.07
N THR A 457 34.52 4.74 -19.75
CA THR A 457 34.17 3.59 -18.89
C THR A 457 32.78 3.04 -19.22
N VAL A 458 31.81 3.91 -19.47
CA VAL A 458 30.45 3.49 -19.86
C VAL A 458 30.45 2.88 -21.26
N LYS A 459 31.21 3.46 -22.21
CA LYS A 459 31.39 2.88 -23.54
C LYS A 459 31.97 1.47 -23.43
N GLU A 460 33.03 1.27 -22.64
CA GLU A 460 33.63 -0.05 -22.40
C GLU A 460 32.65 -1.07 -21.80
N LYS A 461 31.75 -0.64 -20.89
CA LYS A 461 30.68 -1.51 -20.35
C LYS A 461 29.63 -1.88 -21.40
N LEU A 462 29.35 -0.99 -22.34
CA LEU A 462 28.30 -1.18 -23.35
C LEU A 462 28.81 -1.94 -24.59
N ASP A 463 30.06 -1.74 -24.95
CA ASP A 463 30.76 -2.48 -25.97
C ASP A 463 30.76 -3.98 -25.63
N ASP A 464 30.80 -4.80 -26.67
CA ASP A 464 30.93 -6.24 -26.58
C ASP A 464 31.91 -6.65 -27.70
N GLU A 465 32.48 -7.86 -27.62
CA GLU A 465 33.39 -8.46 -28.60
C GLU A 465 32.89 -8.33 -30.06
N TYR A 466 31.57 -8.21 -30.24
CA TYR A 466 30.88 -8.16 -31.54
C TYR A 466 30.22 -6.81 -31.86
N LEU A 467 30.18 -5.86 -30.93
CA LEU A 467 29.52 -4.58 -31.13
C LEU A 467 30.31 -3.46 -30.46
N GLU A 468 30.89 -2.59 -31.30
CA GLU A 468 31.44 -1.33 -30.85
C GLU A 468 30.39 -0.23 -31.04
N ILE A 469 30.08 0.46 -29.95
CA ILE A 469 29.10 1.55 -29.95
C ILE A 469 29.82 2.87 -30.27
N PRO A 470 29.34 3.63 -31.27
CA PRO A 470 29.86 4.97 -31.54
C PRO A 470 29.78 5.85 -30.31
N THR A 471 30.83 6.63 -30.03
CA THR A 471 30.92 7.50 -28.83
C THR A 471 29.71 8.43 -28.72
N ASP A 472 29.26 9.00 -29.84
CA ASP A 472 28.10 9.89 -29.89
C ASP A 472 26.77 9.19 -29.56
N SER A 473 26.72 7.86 -29.73
CA SER A 473 25.53 7.04 -29.45
C SER A 473 25.51 6.42 -28.06
N VAL A 474 26.58 6.54 -27.26
CA VAL A 474 26.70 5.92 -25.92
C VAL A 474 25.56 6.35 -25.01
N LYS A 475 25.25 7.65 -24.96
CA LYS A 475 24.18 8.22 -24.13
C LYS A 475 22.81 7.68 -24.53
N ARG A 476 22.54 7.67 -25.83
CA ARG A 476 21.32 7.12 -26.42
C ARG A 476 21.12 5.65 -26.08
N VAL A 477 22.17 4.84 -26.25
CA VAL A 477 22.11 3.41 -25.97
C VAL A 477 21.88 3.17 -24.48
N LEU A 478 22.62 3.85 -23.60
CA LEU A 478 22.43 3.73 -22.16
C LEU A 478 20.99 4.08 -21.76
N ALA A 479 20.50 5.24 -22.19
CA ALA A 479 19.13 5.67 -21.96
C ALA A 479 18.10 4.65 -22.46
N GLY A 480 18.27 4.16 -23.69
CA GLY A 480 17.40 3.15 -24.28
C GLY A 480 17.39 1.84 -23.51
N LEU A 481 18.54 1.38 -23.00
CA LEU A 481 18.63 0.16 -22.19
C LEU A 481 17.92 0.33 -20.85
N ILE A 482 18.13 1.46 -20.16
CA ILE A 482 17.44 1.76 -18.90
C ILE A 482 15.92 1.74 -19.12
N LEU A 483 15.43 2.45 -20.15
CA LEU A 483 14.01 2.48 -20.49
C LEU A 483 13.41 1.11 -20.82
N ARG A 484 14.16 0.24 -21.50
CA ARG A 484 13.69 -1.12 -21.81
C ARG A 484 13.59 -2.01 -20.59
N GLU A 485 14.49 -1.83 -19.64
CA GLU A 485 14.52 -2.58 -18.38
C GLU A 485 13.35 -2.18 -17.47
N ILE A 486 13.16 -0.88 -17.25
CA ILE A 486 12.14 -0.36 -16.34
C ILE A 486 10.76 -0.13 -17.00
N LYS A 487 10.71 -0.18 -18.35
CA LYS A 487 9.49 -0.04 -19.16
C LYS A 487 8.76 1.26 -18.88
N ASP A 488 7.45 1.20 -18.65
CA ASP A 488 6.57 2.34 -18.40
C ASP A 488 6.84 3.03 -17.06
N PHE A 489 7.54 2.39 -16.11
CA PHE A 489 7.93 2.98 -14.83
C PHE A 489 9.15 3.90 -14.90
N TRP A 490 9.68 4.20 -16.09
CA TRP A 490 10.86 5.04 -16.24
C TRP A 490 10.70 6.44 -15.65
N ARG A 491 9.48 7.02 -15.70
CA ARG A 491 9.20 8.33 -15.10
C ARG A 491 9.34 8.29 -13.58
N VAL A 492 8.88 7.20 -12.97
CA VAL A 492 9.02 6.96 -11.54
C VAL A 492 10.50 6.77 -11.19
N ALA A 493 11.25 5.96 -11.94
CA ALA A 493 12.68 5.76 -11.68
C ALA A 493 13.52 7.03 -11.85
N LEU A 494 13.25 7.84 -12.87
CA LEU A 494 13.90 9.15 -13.04
C LEU A 494 13.53 10.10 -11.90
N PHE A 495 12.27 10.09 -11.47
CA PHE A 495 11.81 10.88 -10.33
C PHE A 495 12.51 10.46 -9.03
N ILE A 496 12.59 9.17 -8.72
CA ILE A 496 13.31 8.67 -7.55
C ILE A 496 14.80 9.05 -7.61
N CYS A 497 15.43 8.97 -8.78
CA CYS A 497 16.80 9.44 -8.98
C CYS A 497 16.98 10.91 -8.56
N THR A 498 16.03 11.77 -8.90
CA THR A 498 16.09 13.20 -8.52
C THR A 498 15.92 13.46 -7.03
N LEU A 499 15.34 12.51 -6.28
CA LEU A 499 15.29 12.60 -4.82
C LEU A 499 16.63 12.28 -4.16
N THR A 500 17.48 11.50 -4.82
CA THR A 500 18.76 11.03 -4.27
C THR A 500 19.99 11.72 -4.86
N TYR A 501 19.84 12.45 -5.97
CA TYR A 501 20.95 13.02 -6.73
C TYR A 501 20.86 14.55 -6.95
N PRO A 502 21.95 15.31 -6.70
CA PRO A 502 23.27 14.86 -6.28
C PRO A 502 23.28 14.41 -4.81
N GLU A 503 24.15 13.45 -4.45
CA GLU A 503 24.30 13.03 -3.05
C GLU A 503 24.74 14.25 -2.22
N VAL A 504 23.82 14.78 -1.43
CA VAL A 504 24.07 15.99 -0.66
C VAL A 504 25.04 15.64 0.46
N SER A 505 26.24 16.18 0.36
CA SER A 505 27.18 16.23 1.48
C SER A 505 26.55 17.03 2.61
N SER A 506 26.35 16.35 3.74
CA SER A 506 25.92 16.87 5.06
C SER A 506 26.06 18.39 5.23
N GLY A 507 24.94 19.14 5.32
CA GLY A 507 24.97 20.49 5.91
C GLY A 507 24.03 21.57 5.34
N GLY A 508 23.28 21.33 4.27
CA GLY A 508 22.31 22.31 3.75
C GLY A 508 20.99 21.63 3.37
N ASP A 509 19.87 22.30 3.63
CA ASP A 509 18.52 21.89 3.21
C ASP A 509 18.49 21.78 1.68
N PRO A 510 18.46 20.56 1.08
CA PRO A 510 18.81 20.38 -0.31
C PRO A 510 17.64 19.84 -1.14
N LEU A 511 16.43 20.30 -0.87
CA LEU A 511 15.24 19.68 -1.42
C LEU A 511 14.32 20.71 -2.06
N GLY A 512 14.39 20.81 -3.39
CA GLY A 512 13.27 21.28 -4.19
C GLY A 512 13.46 22.60 -4.90
N GLN A 513 14.25 22.61 -5.98
CA GLN A 513 13.95 23.52 -7.10
C GLN A 513 13.20 22.75 -8.19
N PRO A 514 11.89 22.99 -8.38
CA PRO A 514 11.08 22.36 -9.43
C PRO A 514 11.65 22.52 -10.86
N ASP A 515 12.44 23.58 -11.04
CA ASP A 515 13.09 23.95 -12.29
C ASP A 515 14.17 22.94 -12.71
N GLU A 516 14.92 22.36 -11.77
CA GLU A 516 15.96 21.39 -12.09
C GLU A 516 15.38 20.07 -12.63
N LEU A 517 14.26 19.61 -12.07
CA LEU A 517 13.59 18.39 -12.56
C LEU A 517 12.99 18.61 -13.95
N HIS A 518 12.34 19.76 -14.18
CA HIS A 518 11.84 20.11 -15.51
C HIS A 518 12.98 20.21 -16.52
N GLN A 519 14.08 20.86 -16.17
CA GLN A 519 15.26 20.95 -17.03
C GLN A 519 15.88 19.59 -17.32
N ARG A 520 16.02 18.70 -16.31
CA ARG A 520 16.55 17.33 -16.50
C ARG A 520 15.62 16.48 -17.38
N LYS A 521 14.30 16.54 -17.14
CA LYS A 521 13.28 15.88 -17.97
C LYS A 521 13.31 16.37 -19.42
N GLU A 522 13.41 17.69 -19.62
CA GLU A 522 13.51 18.30 -20.95
C GLU A 522 14.83 17.93 -21.64
N LYS A 523 15.97 17.98 -20.96
CA LYS A 523 17.27 17.53 -21.49
C LYS A 523 17.17 16.10 -21.98
N TYR A 524 16.59 15.20 -21.17
CA TYR A 524 16.39 13.80 -21.53
C TYR A 524 15.46 13.61 -22.73
N THR A 525 14.31 14.26 -22.72
CA THR A 525 13.26 14.08 -23.75
C THR A 525 13.67 14.74 -25.08
N ARG A 526 14.33 15.90 -25.02
CA ARG A 526 14.78 16.67 -26.19
C ARG A 526 16.03 16.06 -26.82
N ALA A 527 16.93 15.44 -26.04
CA ALA A 527 18.16 14.87 -26.58
C ALA A 527 17.94 13.59 -27.39
N GLU A 528 16.95 12.75 -27.06
CA GLU A 528 16.96 11.37 -27.57
C GLU A 528 15.62 10.82 -28.12
N GLN A 529 14.46 11.48 -27.98
CA GLN A 529 13.16 10.96 -28.50
C GLN A 529 12.93 9.44 -28.23
N LEU A 530 13.25 8.96 -27.02
CA LEU A 530 13.18 7.53 -26.67
C LEU A 530 11.86 7.10 -26.01
N ASP A 531 10.85 7.97 -26.01
CA ASP A 531 9.57 7.62 -25.40
C ASP A 531 8.95 6.39 -26.09
N GLY A 532 8.55 5.40 -25.30
CA GLY A 532 8.02 4.14 -25.83
C GLY A 532 9.06 3.16 -26.40
N VAL A 533 10.36 3.38 -26.23
CA VAL A 533 11.42 2.49 -26.74
C VAL A 533 11.35 1.04 -26.20
N TRP A 534 10.70 0.81 -25.06
CA TRP A 534 10.38 -0.53 -24.57
C TRP A 534 9.35 -1.28 -25.43
N LYS A 535 8.54 -0.58 -26.23
CA LYS A 535 7.61 -1.15 -27.22
C LYS A 535 8.27 -1.47 -28.56
N MET A 536 9.48 -0.94 -28.81
CA MET A 536 10.22 -1.18 -30.04
C MET A 536 10.53 -2.67 -30.19
N LYS A 537 10.11 -3.24 -31.33
CA LYS A 537 10.41 -4.63 -31.68
C LYS A 537 11.83 -4.73 -32.27
N PRO A 538 12.56 -5.81 -31.98
CA PRO A 538 13.81 -6.07 -32.67
C PRO A 538 13.58 -6.16 -34.19
N LEU A 539 14.52 -5.63 -35.00
CA LEU A 539 14.42 -5.68 -36.47
C LEU A 539 14.41 -7.13 -37.00
N LEU A 540 15.08 -8.04 -36.28
CA LEU A 540 15.20 -9.45 -36.61
C LEU A 540 14.62 -10.29 -35.46
N ASP A 541 13.81 -11.29 -35.82
CA ASP A 541 13.30 -12.25 -34.85
C ASP A 541 14.32 -13.37 -34.56
N GLY A 542 14.03 -14.22 -33.58
CA GLY A 542 14.93 -15.32 -33.22
C GLY A 542 15.19 -16.30 -34.37
N LYS A 543 14.24 -16.47 -35.31
CA LYS A 543 14.39 -17.37 -36.46
C LYS A 543 15.32 -16.79 -37.52
N ALA A 544 15.18 -15.51 -37.81
CA ALA A 544 16.08 -14.78 -38.69
C ALA A 544 17.52 -14.81 -38.15
N ILE A 545 17.69 -14.58 -36.84
CA ILE A 545 19.01 -14.67 -36.19
C ILE A 545 19.61 -16.09 -36.33
N MET A 546 18.82 -17.15 -36.10
CA MET A 546 19.29 -18.53 -36.31
C MET A 546 19.75 -18.79 -37.74
N GLY A 547 18.99 -18.31 -38.73
CA GLY A 547 19.32 -18.47 -40.14
C GLY A 547 20.60 -17.74 -40.55
N ILE A 548 20.75 -16.48 -40.12
CA ILE A 548 21.92 -15.64 -40.44
C ILE A 548 23.19 -16.19 -39.78
N MET A 549 23.08 -16.60 -38.52
CA MET A 549 24.22 -17.03 -37.72
C MET A 549 24.54 -18.52 -37.82
N GLN A 550 23.68 -19.31 -38.47
CA GLN A 550 23.80 -20.77 -38.57
C GLN A 550 24.01 -21.45 -37.20
N VAL A 551 23.42 -20.89 -36.13
CA VAL A 551 23.48 -21.44 -34.77
C VAL A 551 22.18 -22.14 -34.41
N LYS A 552 22.28 -23.26 -33.69
CA LYS A 552 21.11 -23.94 -33.12
C LYS A 552 20.51 -23.12 -31.98
N GLY A 553 19.21 -23.30 -31.73
CA GLY A 553 18.46 -22.68 -30.63
C GLY A 553 19.21 -22.73 -29.30
N GLY A 554 19.22 -21.63 -28.53
CA GLY A 554 19.84 -21.60 -27.21
C GLY A 554 20.13 -20.19 -26.65
N PRO A 555 20.82 -20.11 -25.48
CA PRO A 555 21.14 -18.86 -24.79
C PRO A 555 21.90 -17.83 -25.66
N LEU A 556 22.63 -18.30 -26.67
CA LEU A 556 23.36 -17.46 -27.61
C LEU A 556 22.43 -16.53 -28.41
N ILE A 557 21.22 -16.99 -28.76
CA ILE A 557 20.23 -16.18 -29.47
C ILE A 557 19.79 -15.00 -28.60
N GLY A 558 19.59 -15.23 -27.29
CA GLY A 558 19.25 -14.17 -26.34
C GLY A 558 20.33 -13.10 -26.27
N LYS A 559 21.61 -13.49 -26.28
CA LYS A 559 22.74 -12.53 -26.35
C LYS A 559 22.73 -11.74 -27.66
N TRP A 560 22.47 -12.38 -28.79
CA TRP A 560 22.37 -11.69 -30.08
C TRP A 560 21.16 -10.77 -30.18
N GLN A 561 20.03 -11.13 -29.58
CA GLN A 561 18.87 -10.24 -29.45
C GLN A 561 19.21 -9.00 -28.61
N GLN A 562 19.98 -9.15 -27.52
CA GLN A 562 20.45 -8.01 -26.73
C GLN A 562 21.41 -7.11 -27.53
N ARG A 563 22.34 -7.70 -28.30
CA ARG A 563 23.25 -6.94 -29.17
C ARG A 563 22.50 -6.22 -30.29
N LEU A 564 21.54 -6.89 -30.90
CA LEU A 564 20.65 -6.31 -31.91
C LEU A 564 19.91 -5.09 -31.36
N LEU A 565 19.40 -5.17 -30.13
CA LEU A 565 18.77 -4.03 -29.47
C LEU A 565 19.75 -2.88 -29.22
N LYS A 566 20.98 -3.16 -28.75
CA LYS A 566 22.02 -2.14 -28.61
C LYS A 566 22.36 -1.49 -29.96
N TRP A 567 22.48 -2.28 -31.03
CA TRP A 567 22.74 -1.79 -32.38
C TRP A 567 21.60 -0.90 -32.88
N GLN A 568 20.34 -1.33 -32.74
CA GLN A 568 19.17 -0.51 -33.12
C GLN A 568 19.10 0.81 -32.35
N LEU A 569 19.50 0.82 -31.08
CA LEU A 569 19.59 2.05 -30.29
C LEU A 569 20.73 2.94 -30.77
N ALA A 570 21.87 2.37 -31.14
CA ALA A 570 23.03 3.10 -31.65
C ALA A 570 22.80 3.69 -33.06
N TYR A 571 22.00 3.01 -33.88
CA TYR A 571 21.69 3.35 -35.27
C TYR A 571 20.16 3.43 -35.48
N PRO A 572 19.50 4.50 -35.01
CA PRO A 572 18.03 4.59 -35.01
C PRO A 572 17.39 4.64 -36.40
N ARG A 573 18.16 4.97 -37.45
CA ARG A 573 17.73 4.96 -38.85
C ARG A 573 18.18 3.70 -39.60
N GLY A 574 18.83 2.76 -38.91
CA GLY A 574 19.40 1.57 -39.53
C GLY A 574 18.32 0.64 -40.09
N THR A 575 18.54 0.13 -41.30
CA THR A 575 17.60 -0.81 -41.93
C THR A 575 17.84 -2.26 -41.51
N THR A 576 16.88 -3.13 -41.82
CA THR A 576 17.03 -4.57 -41.60
C THR A 576 18.24 -5.14 -42.36
N GLU A 577 18.50 -4.64 -43.57
CA GLU A 577 19.62 -5.09 -44.42
C GLU A 577 20.97 -4.70 -43.82
N GLU A 578 21.12 -3.45 -43.37
CA GLU A 578 22.33 -2.98 -42.69
C GLU A 578 22.60 -3.77 -41.40
N CYS A 579 21.53 -4.12 -40.68
CA CYS A 579 21.63 -4.96 -39.51
C CYS A 579 22.11 -6.39 -39.84
N ILE A 580 21.58 -7.00 -40.90
CA ILE A 580 22.01 -8.35 -41.35
C ILE A 580 23.49 -8.32 -41.73
N GLU A 581 23.91 -7.27 -42.43
CA GLU A 581 25.29 -7.09 -42.86
C GLU A 581 26.23 -6.94 -41.66
N TRP A 582 25.88 -6.12 -40.67
CA TRP A 582 26.62 -6.02 -39.41
C TRP A 582 26.76 -7.37 -38.70
N MET A 583 25.69 -8.17 -38.62
CA MET A 583 25.75 -9.50 -37.99
C MET A 583 26.68 -10.46 -38.74
N LYS A 584 26.66 -10.45 -40.08
CA LYS A 584 27.56 -11.27 -40.91
C LYS A 584 29.02 -10.87 -40.74
N GLN A 585 29.31 -9.57 -40.77
CA GLN A 585 30.67 -9.05 -40.57
C GLN A 585 31.21 -9.41 -39.19
N SER A 586 30.36 -9.35 -38.16
CA SER A 586 30.70 -9.73 -36.79
C SER A 586 30.99 -11.22 -36.64
N GLN A 587 30.35 -12.10 -37.43
CA GLN A 587 30.69 -13.51 -37.51
C GLN A 587 32.05 -13.76 -38.17
N SER A 588 32.33 -13.08 -39.28
CA SER A 588 33.60 -13.25 -40.01
C SER A 588 34.82 -12.87 -39.16
N LYS A 589 34.67 -11.91 -38.23
CA LYS A 589 35.71 -11.58 -37.24
C LYS A 589 36.00 -12.74 -36.26
N ARG A 590 35.00 -13.57 -35.95
CA ARG A 590 35.13 -14.75 -35.07
C ARG A 590 35.83 -15.95 -35.72
N GLN A 591 35.83 -16.05 -37.05
CA GLN A 591 36.52 -17.13 -37.78
C GLN A 591 37.99 -16.82 -38.05
N LYS A 592 38.43 -15.58 -37.81
CA LYS A 592 39.82 -15.12 -38.02
C LYS A 592 40.65 -15.02 -36.73
N VAL A 593 40.03 -15.24 -35.57
CA VAL A 593 40.66 -15.43 -34.25
C VAL A 593 40.52 -16.91 -33.90
#